data_AF-A0A535Q9N8-F1
#
_entry.id   AF-A0A535Q9N8-F1
#
_cell.length_a   1.000
_cell.length_b   1.000
_cell.length_c   1.000
_cell.angle_alpha   90.00
_cell.angle_beta   90.00
_cell.angle_gamma   90.00
#
_symmetry.space_group_name_H-M   'P 1'
#
loop_
_entity.id
_entity.type
_entity.pdbx_description
1 polymer ?
#
loop_
_entity_poly.entity_id
_entity_poly.type
_entity_poly.pdbx_seq_one_letter_code
_entity_poly.pdbx_strand_id
1 'polypeptide(L)'
;MSAFSSAVRGMIEYLEPVLSYVGDATYQGRVMRPEACDFRFGNPQEMPLPEIQQALTKWAEPKDKDWFAYKFSDPAAIKVAVDSLRRRVGIDFDPLDISMTTGAFGALA
;
A
#
# COMPACT_ATOMS: atom_id res chain seq x y z
N MET A 1 9.70 29.09 -17.77
CA MET A 1 8.62 28.07 -17.90
C MET A 1 8.95 26.92 -16.98
N SER A 2 8.05 26.52 -16.08
CA SER A 2 8.27 25.29 -15.29
C SER A 2 7.80 24.08 -16.10
N ALA A 3 8.50 22.95 -15.95
CA ALA A 3 8.24 21.70 -16.65
C ALA A 3 6.96 20.96 -16.18
N PHE A 4 6.25 21.49 -15.17
CA PHE A 4 5.04 20.88 -14.61
C PHE A 4 3.77 21.57 -15.09
N SER A 5 2.69 20.79 -15.21
CA SER A 5 1.34 21.32 -15.40
C SER A 5 0.95 22.20 -14.20
N SER A 6 0.03 23.14 -14.42
CA SER A 6 -0.47 24.03 -13.36
C SER A 6 -1.12 23.26 -12.22
N ALA A 7 -1.87 22.19 -12.52
CA ALA A 7 -2.50 21.34 -11.52
C ALA A 7 -1.48 20.63 -10.62
N VAL A 8 -0.43 20.06 -11.21
CA VAL A 8 0.65 19.41 -10.44
C VAL A 8 1.39 20.43 -9.58
N ARG A 9 1.64 21.63 -10.10
CA ARG A 9 2.27 22.70 -9.33
C ARG A 9 1.41 23.10 -8.13
N GLY A 10 0.11 23.28 -8.31
CA GLY A 10 -0.80 23.62 -7.22
C GLY A 10 -0.83 22.55 -6.12
N MET A 11 -0.78 21.26 -6.49
CA MET A 11 -0.69 20.17 -5.51
C MET A 11 0.64 20.18 -4.73
N ILE A 12 1.76 20.45 -5.40
CA ILE A 12 3.07 20.56 -4.74
C ILE A 12 3.08 21.74 -3.76
N GLU A 13 2.62 22.91 -4.20
CA GLU A 13 2.54 24.11 -3.36
C GLU A 13 1.64 23.89 -2.14
N TYR A 14 0.52 23.18 -2.32
CA TYR A 14 -0.38 22.81 -1.21
C TYR A 14 0.29 21.87 -0.19
N LEU A 15 1.11 20.91 -0.64
CA LEU A 15 1.77 19.93 0.23
C LEU A 15 3.07 20.42 0.86
N GLU A 16 3.65 21.54 0.36
CA GLU A 16 4.97 22.04 0.77
C GLU A 16 5.15 22.13 2.30
N PRO A 17 4.20 22.68 3.09
CA PRO A 17 4.42 22.81 4.54
C PRO A 17 4.56 21.45 5.24
N VAL A 18 3.80 20.45 4.77
CA VAL A 18 3.87 19.09 5.31
C VAL A 18 5.20 18.44 4.92
N LEU A 19 5.61 18.56 3.66
CA LEU A 19 6.86 17.97 3.18
C LEU A 19 8.10 18.56 3.86
N SER A 20 8.10 19.88 4.05
CA SER A 20 9.16 20.61 4.78
C SER A 20 9.25 20.13 6.22
N TYR A 21 8.11 19.88 6.88
CA TYR A 21 8.09 19.29 8.23
C TYR A 21 8.58 17.83 8.28
N VAL A 22 8.23 16.99 7.29
CA VAL A 22 8.71 15.59 7.22
C VAL A 22 10.24 15.54 7.10
N GLY A 23 10.84 16.48 6.37
CA GLY A 23 12.28 16.58 6.12
C GLY A 23 13.10 17.24 7.24
N ASP A 24 12.47 17.76 8.29
CA ASP A 24 13.17 18.52 9.33
C ASP A 24 14.06 17.61 10.21
N ALA A 25 15.37 17.76 10.05
CA ALA A 25 16.41 17.01 10.75
C ALA A 25 16.35 17.16 12.28
N THR A 26 15.81 18.28 12.78
CA THR A 26 15.62 18.52 14.22
C THR A 26 14.66 17.51 14.83
N TYR A 27 13.61 17.13 14.09
CA TYR A 27 12.61 16.18 14.54
C TYR A 27 13.05 14.73 14.32
N GLN A 28 13.81 14.45 13.26
CA GLN A 28 14.29 13.10 12.99
C GLN A 28 15.15 12.53 14.13
N GLY A 29 16.01 13.34 14.75
CA GLY A 29 16.82 12.89 15.89
C GLY A 29 16.03 12.66 17.19
N ARG A 30 14.84 13.25 17.32
CA ARG A 30 14.01 13.13 18.53
C ARG A 30 13.19 11.84 18.55
N VAL A 31 12.74 11.37 17.40
CA VAL A 31 11.84 10.20 17.33
C VAL A 31 12.56 8.87 17.46
N MET A 32 13.89 8.87 17.33
CA MET A 32 14.73 7.69 17.56
C MET A 32 14.96 7.41 19.05
N ARG A 33 14.42 8.25 19.94
CA ARG A 33 14.57 8.09 21.39
C ARG A 33 13.49 7.16 21.93
N PRO A 34 13.82 6.19 22.80
CA PRO A 34 12.83 5.24 23.34
C PRO A 34 11.66 5.90 24.08
N GLU A 35 11.88 7.07 24.68
CA GLU A 35 10.88 7.84 25.42
C GLU A 35 10.03 8.78 24.53
N ALA A 36 10.31 8.85 23.22
CA ALA A 36 9.60 9.75 22.34
C ALA A 36 8.17 9.29 22.06
N CYS A 37 7.21 10.20 22.23
CA CYS A 37 5.84 10.01 21.77
C CYS A 37 5.69 10.55 20.35
N ASP A 38 5.95 9.73 19.33
CA ASP A 38 5.78 10.10 17.93
C ASP A 38 4.38 9.74 17.40
N PHE A 39 3.56 10.75 17.13
CA PHE A 39 2.19 10.61 16.60
C PHE A 39 2.03 11.13 15.16
N ARG A 40 3.14 11.31 14.42
CA ARG A 40 3.12 12.01 13.13
C ARG A 40 2.64 11.13 11.97
N PHE A 41 3.02 9.85 11.97
CA PHE A 41 2.76 8.94 10.85
C PHE A 41 2.05 7.67 11.31
N GLY A 42 1.14 7.18 10.46
CA GLY A 42 0.35 5.98 10.69
C GLY A 42 0.94 4.71 10.07
N ASN A 43 2.26 4.57 10.05
CA ASN A 43 2.87 3.30 9.62
C ASN A 43 2.47 2.19 10.62
N PRO A 44 2.20 0.95 10.14
CA PRO A 44 1.99 -0.19 11.04
C PRO A 44 3.15 -0.35 12.03
N GLN A 45 2.83 -0.64 13.29
CA GLN A 45 3.81 -0.75 14.38
C GLN A 45 4.04 -2.20 14.80
N GLU A 46 3.09 -3.09 14.53
CA GLU A 46 3.20 -4.50 14.83
C GLU A 46 4.00 -5.25 13.77
N MET A 47 4.66 -6.33 14.21
CA MET A 47 5.27 -7.27 13.28
C MET A 47 4.20 -7.90 12.39
N PRO A 48 4.46 -8.07 11.07
CA PRO A 48 3.53 -8.75 10.19
C PRO A 48 3.31 -10.19 10.65
N LEU A 49 2.13 -10.73 10.34
CA LEU A 49 1.82 -12.13 10.58
C LEU A 49 2.88 -13.03 9.91
N PRO A 50 3.44 -14.04 10.62
CA PRO A 50 4.49 -14.91 10.08
C PRO A 50 4.11 -15.58 8.75
N GLU A 51 2.81 -15.85 8.55
CA GLU A 51 2.25 -16.46 7.35
C GLU A 51 2.50 -15.62 6.09
N ILE A 52 2.63 -14.30 6.21
CA ILE A 52 2.97 -13.41 5.08
C ILE A 52 4.37 -13.76 4.57
N GLN A 53 5.35 -13.82 5.47
CA GLN A 53 6.72 -14.20 5.12
C GLN A 53 6.75 -15.62 4.54
N GLN A 54 6.08 -16.57 5.18
CA GLN A 54 6.05 -17.97 4.74
C GLN A 54 5.47 -18.11 3.33
N ALA A 55 4.38 -17.39 3.02
CA ALA A 55 3.78 -17.38 1.70
C ALA A 55 4.74 -16.81 0.65
N LEU A 56 5.37 -15.65 0.94
CA LEU A 56 6.34 -15.04 0.02
C LEU A 56 7.51 -15.96 -0.27
N THR A 57 8.11 -16.57 0.77
CA THR A 57 9.23 -17.51 0.60
C THR A 57 8.82 -18.73 -0.21
N LYS A 58 7.67 -19.33 0.08
CA LYS A 58 7.16 -20.53 -0.62
C LYS A 58 6.94 -20.28 -2.12
N TRP A 59 6.45 -19.10 -2.48
CA TRP A 59 6.02 -18.76 -3.85
C TRP A 59 7.01 -17.88 -4.62
N ALA A 60 8.20 -17.60 -4.05
CA ALA A 60 9.24 -16.81 -4.70
C ALA A 60 9.87 -17.51 -5.92
N GLU A 61 9.95 -18.85 -5.90
CA GLU A 61 10.45 -19.62 -7.05
C GLU A 61 9.37 -19.73 -8.14
N PRO A 62 9.67 -19.35 -9.39
CA PRO A 62 8.72 -19.42 -10.49
C PRO A 62 8.34 -20.87 -10.80
N LYS A 63 7.04 -21.13 -11.01
CA LYS A 63 6.52 -22.47 -11.33
C LYS A 63 6.16 -22.66 -12.80
N ASP A 64 6.08 -21.58 -13.56
CA ASP A 64 5.87 -21.58 -15.00
C ASP A 64 6.52 -20.34 -15.65
N LYS A 65 6.48 -20.28 -16.99
CA LYS A 65 7.09 -19.20 -17.77
C LYS A 65 6.42 -17.83 -17.60
N ASP A 66 5.16 -17.80 -17.17
CA ASP A 66 4.33 -16.60 -17.05
C ASP A 66 4.26 -16.11 -15.59
N TRP A 67 5.02 -16.73 -14.68
CA TRP A 67 4.98 -16.48 -13.24
C TRP A 67 5.12 -14.99 -12.87
N PHE A 68 6.04 -14.31 -13.56
CA PHE A 68 6.32 -12.88 -13.41
C PHE A 68 5.87 -12.03 -14.61
N ALA A 69 5.04 -12.58 -15.49
CA ALA A 69 4.45 -11.82 -16.59
C ALA A 69 3.53 -10.71 -16.06
N TYR A 70 3.15 -9.76 -16.94
CA TYR A 70 2.16 -8.74 -16.60
C TYR A 70 0.83 -9.37 -16.19
N LYS A 71 0.33 -8.96 -15.03
CA LYS A 71 -0.97 -9.37 -14.50
C LYS A 71 -1.79 -8.13 -14.16
N PHE A 72 -3.05 -8.16 -14.55
CA PHE A 72 -4.06 -7.25 -14.01
C PHE A 72 -4.60 -7.87 -12.71
N SER A 73 -5.91 -8.02 -12.59
CA SER A 73 -6.51 -8.82 -11.52
C SER A 73 -6.37 -10.30 -11.83
N ASP A 74 -5.43 -10.98 -11.17
CA ASP A 74 -5.27 -12.43 -11.26
C ASP A 74 -6.57 -13.13 -10.80
N PRO A 75 -7.21 -13.97 -11.64
CA PRO A 75 -8.46 -14.65 -11.28
C PRO A 75 -8.37 -15.48 -9.99
N ALA A 76 -7.20 -16.07 -9.71
CA ALA A 76 -7.00 -16.83 -8.47
C ALA A 76 -6.99 -15.90 -7.25
N ALA A 77 -6.39 -14.71 -7.37
CA ALA A 77 -6.40 -13.70 -6.31
C ALA A 77 -7.81 -13.15 -6.07
N ILE A 78 -8.56 -12.85 -7.14
CA ILE A 78 -9.98 -12.42 -7.04
C ILE A 78 -10.79 -13.47 -6.28
N LYS A 79 -10.69 -14.74 -6.66
CA LYS A 79 -11.44 -15.82 -6.01
C LYS A 79 -11.20 -15.84 -4.49
N VAL A 80 -9.93 -15.75 -4.08
CA VAL A 80 -9.57 -15.74 -2.64
C VAL A 80 -10.15 -14.51 -1.93
N ALA A 81 -10.09 -13.34 -2.56
CA ALA A 81 -10.64 -12.10 -2.00
C ALA A 81 -12.17 -12.19 -1.82
N VAL A 82 -12.89 -12.60 -2.87
CA VAL A 82 -14.35 -12.80 -2.84
C VAL A 82 -14.75 -13.77 -1.73
N ASP A 83 -14.12 -14.94 -1.68
CA ASP A 83 -14.42 -15.96 -0.68
C ASP A 83 -14.16 -15.45 0.75
N SER A 84 -13.10 -14.66 0.95
CA SER A 84 -12.77 -14.06 2.24
C SER A 84 -13.80 -13.00 2.66
N LEU A 85 -14.17 -12.10 1.73
CA LEU A 85 -15.15 -11.06 1.97
C LEU A 85 -16.53 -11.64 2.28
N ARG A 86 -17.03 -12.58 1.46
CA ARG A 86 -18.29 -13.28 1.71
C ARG A 86 -18.34 -13.89 3.11
N ARG A 87 -17.27 -14.60 3.53
CA ARG A 87 -17.20 -15.19 4.87
C ARG A 87 -17.16 -14.15 5.99
N ARG A 88 -16.46 -13.02 5.78
CA ARG A 88 -16.20 -12.03 6.84
C ARG A 88 -17.34 -11.05 7.05
N VAL A 89 -18.01 -10.63 5.97
CA VAL A 89 -19.05 -9.60 6.03
C VAL A 89 -20.44 -10.11 5.65
N GLY A 90 -20.58 -11.33 5.12
CA GLY A 90 -21.87 -11.93 4.81
C GLY A 90 -22.58 -11.36 3.58
N ILE A 91 -21.89 -10.57 2.76
CA ILE A 91 -22.39 -9.99 1.50
C ILE A 91 -22.01 -10.89 0.34
N ASP A 92 -22.93 -11.12 -0.58
CA ASP A 92 -22.69 -11.91 -1.78
C ASP A 92 -22.02 -11.09 -2.90
N PHE A 93 -20.70 -10.89 -2.78
CA PHE A 93 -19.91 -10.20 -3.81
C PHE A 93 -19.79 -11.02 -5.09
N ASP A 94 -20.11 -10.44 -6.24
CA ASP A 94 -19.76 -11.01 -7.55
C ASP A 94 -18.25 -10.86 -7.77
N PRO A 95 -17.54 -11.84 -8.37
CA PRO A 95 -16.15 -11.66 -8.78
C PRO A 95 -15.89 -10.38 -9.61
N LEU A 96 -16.88 -9.88 -10.35
CA LEU A 96 -16.80 -8.63 -11.10
C LEU A 96 -16.82 -7.37 -10.21
N ASP A 97 -17.19 -7.49 -8.94
CA ASP A 97 -17.15 -6.39 -7.98
C ASP A 97 -15.72 -6.16 -7.42
N ILE A 98 -14.76 -7.02 -7.76
CA ILE A 98 -13.41 -7.01 -7.17
C ILE A 98 -12.34 -6.72 -8.23
N SER A 99 -11.49 -5.74 -7.94
CA SER A 99 -10.29 -5.44 -8.70
C SER A 99 -9.06 -5.38 -7.79
N MET A 100 -7.95 -5.95 -8.26
CA MET A 100 -6.67 -5.90 -7.55
C MET A 100 -5.96 -4.58 -7.88
N THR A 101 -5.43 -3.91 -6.86
CA THR A 101 -4.72 -2.62 -7.01
C THR A 101 -3.36 -2.66 -6.33
N THR A 102 -2.48 -1.72 -6.68
CA THR A 102 -1.23 -1.44 -5.97
C THR A 102 -1.50 -0.68 -4.67
N GLY A 103 -2.23 -1.33 -3.77
CA GLY A 103 -2.65 -0.75 -2.49
C GLY A 103 -3.78 0.28 -2.64
N ALA A 104 -4.11 0.93 -1.51
CA ALA A 104 -5.28 1.81 -1.41
C ALA A 104 -5.18 3.06 -2.30
N PHE A 105 -3.98 3.62 -2.50
CA PHE A 105 -3.81 4.77 -3.39
C PHE A 105 -4.20 4.44 -4.84
N GLY A 106 -3.82 3.25 -5.33
CA GLY A 106 -4.22 2.80 -6.66
C GLY A 106 -5.73 2.51 -6.77
N ALA A 107 -6.43 2.29 -5.65
CA ALA A 107 -7.88 2.10 -5.65
C ALA A 107 -8.68 3.42 -5.64
N LEU A 108 -8.05 4.53 -5.24
CA LEU A 108 -8.67 5.85 -5.20
C LEU A 108 -8.46 6.68 -6.47
N ALA A 109 -7.51 6.25 -7.33
CA ALA A 109 -7.05 6.99 -8.51
C ALA A 109 -7.96 6.83 -9.73
#